data_AF-I9RCI4-F1
#
_entry.id   AF-I9RCI4-F1
#
_cell.length_a   1.000
_cell.length_b   1.000
_cell.length_c   1.000
_cell.angle_alpha   90.00
_cell.angle_beta   90.00
_cell.angle_gamma   90.00
#
_symmetry.space_group_name_H-M   'P 1'
#
loop_
_entity.id
_entity.type
_entity.pdbx_description
1 polymer ?
#
loop_
_entity_poly.entity_id
_entity_poly.type
_entity_poly.pdbx_seq_one_letter_code
_entity_poly.pdbx_strand_id
1 'polypeptide(L)'
;MKEEDGKEIMGKARKEIYRSLFFKEAAIPARIGKTVYVRKEYHERIQLILRVIGKDEVSLFSYIDNVLAHHFNTFQEEIKKLYEQNNNLF
;
A
#
# COMPACT_ATOMS: atom_id res chain seq x y z
N MET A 1 16.34 17.20 26.53
CA MET A 1 15.27 16.69 25.67
C MET A 1 15.05 15.24 26.07
N LYS A 2 13.87 14.88 26.61
CA LYS A 2 13.67 13.55 27.21
C LYS A 2 13.43 12.52 26.08
N GLU A 3 13.97 11.31 26.22
CA GLU A 3 13.87 10.23 25.22
C GLU A 3 12.42 9.85 24.86
N GLU A 4 11.48 10.16 25.74
CA GLU A 4 10.04 9.95 25.55
C GLU A 4 9.44 10.87 24.48
N ASP A 5 9.88 12.13 24.41
CA ASP A 5 9.43 13.10 23.40
C ASP A 5 9.86 12.67 21.99
N GLY A 6 11.05 12.08 21.86
CA GLY A 6 11.58 11.59 20.59
C GLY A 6 10.81 10.38 20.04
N LYS A 7 10.35 9.49 20.91
CA LYS A 7 9.52 8.33 20.53
C LYS A 7 8.14 8.76 20.04
N GLU A 8 7.54 9.76 20.68
CA GLU A 8 6.23 10.27 20.26
C GLU A 8 6.31 10.97 18.89
N ILE A 9 7.33 11.81 18.67
CA ILE A 9 7.57 12.48 17.38
C ILE A 9 7.76 11.46 16.26
N MET A 10 8.59 10.43 16.49
CA MET A 10 8.80 9.35 15.52
C MET A 10 7.51 8.57 15.23
N GLY A 11 6.69 8.34 16.26
CA GLY A 11 5.38 7.70 16.12
C GLY A 11 4.42 8.51 15.26
N LYS A 12 4.37 9.84 15.44
CA LYS A 12 3.57 10.74 14.59
C LYS A 12 4.07 10.74 13.14
N ALA A 13 5.38 10.86 12.93
CA ALA A 13 5.96 10.84 11.59
C ALA A 13 5.64 9.54 10.83
N ARG A 14 5.73 8.37 11.48
CA ARG A 14 5.36 7.09 10.85
C ARG A 14 3.90 7.04 10.44
N LYS A 15 2.99 7.57 11.27
CA LYS A 15 1.56 7.62 10.95
C LYS A 15 1.30 8.49 9.72
N GLU A 16 1.91 9.67 9.65
CA GLU A 16 1.78 10.56 8.49
C GLU A 16 2.38 9.94 7.22
N ILE A 17 3.54 9.31 7.31
CA ILE A 17 4.14 8.58 6.18
C ILE A 17 3.20 7.48 5.71
N TYR A 18 2.67 6.65 6.62
CA TYR A 18 1.72 5.58 6.27
C TYR A 18 0.46 6.13 5.58
N ARG A 19 -0.13 7.19 6.13
CA ARG A 19 -1.28 7.86 5.51
C ARG A 19 -0.95 8.35 4.10
N SER A 20 0.19 9.02 3.95
CA SER A 20 0.65 9.53 2.65
C SER A 20 0.92 8.43 1.63
N LEU A 21 1.25 7.20 2.04
CA LEU A 21 1.52 6.13 1.09
C LEU A 21 0.23 5.42 0.65
N PHE A 22 -0.69 5.14 1.58
CA PHE A 22 -1.80 4.21 1.31
C PHE A 22 -3.18 4.86 1.22
N PHE A 23 -3.33 6.12 1.64
CA PHE A 23 -4.60 6.85 1.58
C PHE A 23 -4.53 7.96 0.53
N LYS A 24 -4.28 7.56 -0.71
CA LYS A 24 -4.33 8.41 -1.89
C LYS A 24 -5.35 7.86 -2.87
N GLU A 25 -6.15 8.74 -3.47
CA GLU A 25 -7.01 8.37 -4.58
C GLU A 25 -6.15 8.03 -5.81
N ALA A 26 -6.55 6.96 -6.51
CA ALA A 26 -5.83 6.52 -7.69
C ALA A 26 -6.12 7.46 -8.84
N ALA A 27 -5.11 7.81 -9.64
CA ALA A 27 -5.27 8.70 -10.79
C ALA A 27 -6.12 8.08 -11.92
N ILE A 28 -6.33 6.77 -11.87
CA ILE A 28 -7.12 6.03 -12.86
C ILE A 28 -8.45 5.55 -12.26
N PRO A 29 -9.56 5.59 -13.02
CA PRO A 29 -10.80 4.95 -12.62
C PRO A 29 -10.66 3.43 -12.52
N ALA A 30 -11.26 2.83 -11.49
CA ALA A 30 -11.24 1.37 -11.26
C ALA A 30 -11.68 0.54 -12.48
N ARG A 31 -12.61 1.06 -13.30
CA ARG A 31 -13.11 0.40 -14.52
C ARG A 31 -12.06 0.19 -15.63
N ILE A 32 -10.93 0.91 -15.57
CA ILE A 32 -9.80 0.73 -16.50
C ILE A 32 -8.88 -0.40 -16.01
N GLY A 33 -8.98 -0.77 -14.73
CA GLY A 33 -8.22 -1.85 -14.13
C GLY A 33 -8.70 -3.24 -14.58
N LYS A 34 -7.98 -4.25 -14.10
CA LYS A 34 -8.37 -5.66 -14.25
C LYS A 34 -8.96 -6.16 -12.94
N THR A 35 -10.02 -6.97 -13.04
CA THR A 35 -10.61 -7.61 -11.86
C THR A 35 -9.75 -8.79 -11.42
N VAL A 36 -9.42 -8.85 -10.14
CA VAL A 36 -8.72 -9.97 -9.51
C VAL A 36 -9.48 -10.41 -8.26
N TYR A 37 -9.45 -11.70 -7.95
CA TYR A 37 -10.04 -12.20 -6.71
C TYR A 37 -9.12 -11.91 -5.53
N VAL A 38 -9.71 -11.41 -4.45
CA VAL A 38 -9.05 -11.25 -3.15
C VAL A 38 -9.79 -12.13 -2.14
N ARG A 39 -9.05 -12.74 -1.20
CA ARG A 39 -9.67 -13.52 -0.12
C ARG A 39 -10.67 -12.67 0.65
N LYS A 40 -11.80 -13.25 1.04
CA LYS A 40 -12.89 -12.55 1.73
C LYS A 40 -12.40 -11.84 2.99
N GLU A 41 -11.56 -12.50 3.78
CA GLU A 41 -11.02 -11.98 5.03
C GLU A 41 -10.13 -10.76 4.81
N TYR A 42 -9.38 -10.73 3.70
CA TYR A 42 -8.54 -9.57 3.35
C TYR A 42 -9.39 -8.41 2.83
N HIS A 43 -10.41 -8.71 2.05
CA HIS A 43 -11.37 -7.70 1.61
C HIS A 43 -12.05 -7.01 2.81
N GLU A 44 -12.59 -7.80 3.76
CA GLU A 44 -13.22 -7.28 4.98
C GLU A 44 -12.25 -6.46 5.82
N ARG A 45 -11.01 -6.93 5.96
CA ARG A 45 -9.96 -6.21 6.69
C ARG A 45 -9.63 -4.86 6.04
N ILE A 46 -9.51 -4.80 4.72
CA ILE A 46 -9.24 -3.53 4.01
C ILE A 46 -10.43 -2.58 4.15
N GLN A 47 -11.66 -3.09 4.04
CA GLN A 47 -12.86 -2.26 4.27
C GLN A 47 -12.87 -1.65 5.67
N LEU A 48 -12.48 -2.41 6.70
CA LEU A 48 -12.39 -1.87 8.05
C LEU A 48 -11.31 -0.78 8.18
N ILE A 49 -10.14 -0.98 7.55
CA ILE A 49 -9.07 0.03 7.51
C ILE A 49 -9.58 1.34 6.89
N LEU A 50 -10.29 1.26 5.76
CA LEU A 50 -10.81 2.43 5.07
C LEU A 50 -11.86 3.18 5.89
N ARG A 51 -12.78 2.46 6.54
CA ARG A 51 -13.80 3.07 7.40
C ARG A 51 -13.20 3.77 8.62
N VAL A 52 -12.27 3.11 9.32
CA VAL A 52 -11.75 3.59 10.60
C VAL A 52 -10.67 4.66 10.42
N ILE A 53 -9.78 4.49 9.43
CA ILE A 53 -8.60 5.34 9.24
C ILE A 53 -8.78 6.30 8.07
N GLY A 54 -9.38 5.81 6.98
CA GLY A 54 -9.56 6.54 5.73
C GLY A 54 -10.77 7.46 5.70
N LYS A 55 -11.71 7.32 6.65
CA LYS A 55 -12.95 8.10 6.72
C LYS A 55 -13.73 8.14 5.38
N ASP A 56 -13.67 7.04 4.63
CA ASP A 56 -14.26 6.88 3.31
C ASP A 56 -13.74 7.88 2.23
N GLU A 57 -12.59 8.52 2.46
CA GLU A 57 -11.94 9.44 1.51
C GLU A 57 -11.21 8.69 0.38
N VAL A 58 -11.01 7.38 0.53
CA VAL A 58 -10.22 6.55 -0.38
C VAL A 58 -10.97 5.26 -0.72
N SER A 59 -11.11 4.99 -2.01
CA SER A 59 -11.78 3.77 -2.49
C SER A 59 -10.99 2.49 -2.17
N LEU A 60 -11.69 1.35 -2.10
CA LEU A 60 -11.07 0.02 -1.99
C LEU A 60 -10.04 -0.23 -3.09
N PHE A 61 -10.40 0.15 -4.32
CA PHE A 61 -9.51 0.05 -5.47
C PHE A 61 -8.23 0.85 -5.25
N SER A 62 -8.35 2.12 -4.86
CA SER A 62 -7.20 3.01 -4.67
C SER A 62 -6.28 2.55 -3.55
N TYR A 63 -6.84 2.02 -2.46
CA TYR A 63 -6.02 1.43 -1.40
C TYR A 63 -5.20 0.23 -1.89
N ILE A 64 -5.83 -0.68 -2.63
CA ILE A 64 -5.15 -1.85 -3.21
C ILE A 64 -4.09 -1.39 -4.22
N ASP A 65 -4.41 -0.42 -5.07
CA ASP A 65 -3.48 0.15 -6.04
C ASP A 65 -2.25 0.76 -5.35
N ASN A 66 -2.44 1.53 -4.28
CA ASN A 66 -1.34 2.09 -3.48
C ASN A 66 -0.47 1.00 -2.82
N VAL A 67 -1.08 -0.07 -2.30
CA VAL A 67 -0.36 -1.21 -1.72
C VAL A 67 0.52 -1.88 -2.78
N LEU A 68 -0.02 -2.09 -3.98
CA LEU A 68 0.72 -2.67 -5.10
C LEU A 68 1.84 -1.74 -5.57
N ALA A 69 1.57 -0.45 -5.75
CA ALA A 69 2.57 0.54 -6.14
C ALA A 69 3.74 0.60 -5.14
N HIS A 70 3.43 0.61 -3.84
CA HIS A 70 4.45 0.56 -2.80
C HIS A 70 5.24 -0.76 -2.83
N HIS A 71 4.56 -1.90 -2.97
CA HIS A 71 5.21 -3.20 -3.10
C HIS A 71 6.18 -3.22 -4.28
N PHE A 72 5.75 -2.80 -5.46
CA PHE A 72 6.63 -2.75 -6.64
C PHE A 72 7.81 -1.80 -6.43
N ASN A 73 7.60 -0.61 -5.87
CA ASN A 73 8.70 0.32 -5.62
C ASN A 73 9.71 -0.22 -4.60
N THR A 74 9.24 -0.87 -3.53
CA THR A 74 10.08 -1.41 -2.46
C THR A 74 10.87 -2.64 -2.90
N PHE A 75 10.27 -3.49 -3.75
CA PHE A 75 10.85 -4.80 -4.12
C PHE A 75 11.26 -4.90 -5.60
N GLN A 76 11.32 -3.79 -6.33
CA GLN A 76 11.64 -3.80 -7.78
C GLN A 76 12.96 -4.52 -8.11
N GLU A 77 13.98 -4.34 -7.28
CA GLU A 77 15.31 -4.92 -7.52
C GLU A 77 15.31 -6.42 -7.27
N GLU A 78 14.65 -6.89 -6.21
CA GLU A 78 14.48 -8.30 -5.91
C GLU A 78 13.64 -8.99 -6.99
N ILE A 79 12.54 -8.36 -7.40
CA ILE A 79 11.69 -8.83 -8.49
C ILE A 79 12.53 -8.96 -9.77
N LYS A 80 13.31 -7.94 -10.13
CA LYS A 80 14.18 -7.94 -11.31
C LYS A 80 15.23 -9.05 -11.26
N LYS A 81 15.93 -9.22 -10.14
CA LYS A 81 16.93 -10.29 -9.95
C LYS A 81 16.30 -11.68 -10.12
N LEU A 82 15.12 -11.89 -9.54
CA LEU A 82 14.40 -13.16 -9.66
C LEU A 82 13.92 -13.41 -11.10
N TYR A 83 13.52 -12.36 -11.83
CA TYR A 83 13.23 -12.49 -13.26
C TYR A 83 14.46 -12.91 -14.05
N GLU A 84 15.60 -12.25 -13.87
CA GLU A 84 16.85 -12.57 -14.57
C GLU A 84 17.32 -14.01 -14.30
N GLN A 85 17.26 -14.46 -13.03
CA GLN A 85 17.63 -15.83 -12.65
C GLN A 85 16.73 -16.90 -13.27
N ASN A 86 15.42 -16.62 -13.41
CA ASN A 86 14.46 -17.56 -13.99
C ASN A 86 14.35 -17.43 -15.52
N ASN A 87 14.80 -16.32 -16.09
CA ASN A 87 14.94 -16.10 -17.54
C ASN A 87 16.36 -16.40 -18.04
N ASN A 88 17.05 -17.41 -17.49
CA ASN A 88 18.21 -18.05 -18.14
C ASN A 88 17.79 -18.81 -19.43
N LEU A 89 17.10 -18.12 -20.32
CA LEU A 89 16.81 -18.46 -21.71
C LEU A 89 17.45 -17.39 -22.59
N PHE A 90 18.77 -17.25 -22.46
CA PHE A 90 19.68 -16.98 -23.57
C PHE A 90 20.95 -17.80 -23.32
#